data_AF-A0AB35NEQ7-F1
#
_entry.id   AF-A0AB35NEQ7-F1
#
_cell.length_a   1.000
_cell.length_b   1.000
_cell.length_c   1.000
_cell.angle_alpha   90.00
_cell.angle_beta   90.00
_cell.angle_gamma   90.00
#
_symmetry.space_group_name_H-M   'P 1'
#
loop_
_entity.id
_entity.type
_entity.pdbx_description
1 polymer ?
#
loop_
_entity_poly.entity_id
_entity_poly.type
_entity_poly.pdbx_seq_one_letter_code
_entity_poly.pdbx_strand_id
1 'polypeptide(L)'
;MKKFFWFAFIILLLITFSGREPLKTYRDMFFNKVESVVSESWQQEDRGVIAVQREFTALTENLGVGQQKLLNNAAASRSSILEYRQTYCVNQEFNSLLFGEVQQKSCRIIEKHLNQLQDN
;
A
#
# COMPACT_ATOMS: atom_id res chain seq x y z
N MET A 1 -35.50 18.57 27.37
CA MET A 1 -35.32 18.17 25.95
C MET A 1 -33.90 18.44 25.43
N LYS A 2 -33.36 19.67 25.48
CA LYS A 2 -32.05 20.04 24.88
C LYS A 2 -30.80 19.38 25.51
N LYS A 3 -30.82 19.12 26.82
CA LYS A 3 -29.69 18.51 27.56
C LYS A 3 -29.49 17.03 27.25
N PHE A 4 -30.57 16.28 26.99
CA PHE A 4 -30.50 14.85 26.65
C PHE A 4 -29.89 14.62 25.27
N PHE A 5 -30.24 15.47 24.30
CA PHE A 5 -29.70 15.39 22.95
C PHE A 5 -28.18 15.66 22.91
N TRP A 6 -27.71 16.55 23.79
CA TRP A 6 -26.29 16.89 23.88
C TRP A 6 -25.45 15.75 24.47
N PHE A 7 -25.98 15.02 25.46
CA PHE A 7 -25.34 13.83 26.00
C PHE A 7 -25.24 12.69 24.98
N ALA A 8 -26.30 12.45 24.20
CA ALA A 8 -26.28 11.45 23.13
C ALA A 8 -25.23 11.79 22.06
N PHE A 9 -25.08 13.08 21.72
CA PHE A 9 -24.09 13.55 20.75
C PHE A 9 -22.64 13.39 21.25
N ILE A 10 -22.39 13.66 22.54
CA ILE A 10 -21.07 13.45 23.16
C ILE A 10 -20.71 11.96 23.21
N ILE A 11 -21.66 11.09 23.56
CA ILE A 11 -21.45 9.65 23.60
C ILE A 11 -21.15 9.11 22.19
N LEU A 12 -21.84 9.60 21.16
CA LEU A 12 -21.62 9.20 19.77
C LEU A 12 -20.24 9.64 19.24
N LEU A 13 -19.78 10.83 19.65
CA LEU A 13 -18.42 11.29 19.33
C LEU A 13 -17.34 10.45 20.00
N LEU A 14 -17.54 10.04 21.26
CA LEU A 14 -16.59 9.21 21.99
C LEU A 14 -16.44 7.81 21.39
N ILE A 15 -17.53 7.19 20.92
CA ILE A 15 -17.47 5.88 20.23
C ILE A 15 -16.75 6.01 18.88
N THR A 16 -16.96 7.13 18.16
CA THR A 16 -16.36 7.35 16.84
C THR A 16 -14.84 7.58 16.91
N PHE A 17 -14.33 8.16 18.01
CA PHE A 17 -12.90 8.43 18.19
C PHE A 17 -12.13 7.33 18.96
N SER A 18 -12.82 6.43 19.68
CA SER A 18 -12.18 5.35 20.48
C SER A 18 -11.68 4.16 19.64
N GLY A 19 -12.10 4.05 18.38
CA GLY A 19 -11.75 2.93 17.50
C GLY A 19 -10.35 2.98 16.88
N ARG A 20 -9.34 3.59 17.51
CA ARG A 20 -7.95 3.50 17.04
C ARG A 20 -7.25 2.32 17.70
N GLU A 21 -7.38 1.16 17.08
CA GLU A 21 -6.52 0.02 17.36
C GLU A 21 -5.05 0.36 16.99
N PRO A 22 -4.06 -0.11 17.78
CA PRO A 22 -2.67 0.05 17.42
C PRO A 22 -2.35 -0.84 16.21
N LEU A 23 -2.35 -0.25 15.01
CA LEU A 23 -1.92 -0.85 13.73
C LEU A 23 -0.40 -1.15 13.68
N LYS A 24 0.20 -1.64 14.77
CA LYS A 24 1.63 -1.99 14.79
C LYS A 24 1.88 -3.47 14.51
N THR A 25 1.07 -4.37 15.07
CA THR A 25 1.40 -5.82 15.08
C THR A 25 1.21 -6.52 13.73
N TYR A 26 0.35 -6.00 12.84
CA TYR A 26 0.12 -6.65 11.53
C TYR A 26 1.26 -6.41 10.54
N ARG A 27 2.07 -5.38 10.75
CA ARG A 27 3.22 -5.05 9.91
C ARG A 27 4.23 -6.21 9.94
N ASP A 28 4.59 -6.66 11.13
CA ASP A 28 5.73 -7.58 11.33
C ASP A 28 5.44 -9.03 10.87
N MET A 29 4.17 -9.42 10.75
CA MET A 29 3.81 -10.78 10.29
C MET A 29 3.97 -10.97 8.77
N PHE A 30 3.82 -9.91 7.97
CA PHE A 30 4.04 -9.99 6.52
C PHE A 30 5.53 -9.92 6.18
N PHE A 31 6.31 -9.10 6.89
CA PHE A 31 7.76 -8.99 6.66
C PHE A 31 8.48 -10.32 6.88
N ASN A 32 8.20 -11.03 7.97
CA ASN A 32 8.82 -12.33 8.26
C ASN A 32 8.51 -13.43 7.22
N LYS A 33 7.36 -13.33 6.51
CA LYS A 33 6.98 -14.32 5.50
C LYS A 33 7.57 -14.02 4.12
N VAL A 34 7.87 -12.77 3.82
CA VAL A 34 8.54 -12.38 2.57
C VAL A 34 10.05 -12.61 2.69
N GLU A 35 10.65 -12.31 3.85
CA GLU A 35 12.09 -12.47 4.09
C GLU A 35 12.55 -13.93 4.00
N SER A 36 11.70 -14.89 4.36
CA SER A 36 12.02 -16.34 4.30
C SER A 36 11.84 -16.99 2.93
N VAL A 37 11.32 -16.27 1.92
CA VAL A 37 11.13 -16.78 0.54
C VAL A 37 12.23 -16.30 -0.42
N VAL A 38 13.01 -15.28 -0.04
CA VAL A 38 14.05 -14.70 -0.88
C VAL A 38 15.39 -15.37 -0.58
N SER A 39 15.67 -16.48 -1.27
CA SER A 39 16.99 -17.13 -1.26
C SER A 39 18.05 -16.22 -1.89
N GLU A 40 19.24 -16.21 -1.31
CA GLU A 40 20.33 -15.23 -1.52
C GLU A 40 20.85 -15.12 -2.97
N SER A 41 20.47 -16.02 -3.90
CA SER A 41 20.87 -15.95 -5.31
C SER A 41 20.13 -14.89 -6.15
N TRP A 42 19.03 -14.30 -5.64
CA TRP A 42 18.20 -13.31 -6.35
C TRP A 42 18.53 -11.84 -6.05
N GLN A 43 19.49 -11.57 -5.16
CA GLN A 43 19.73 -10.23 -4.60
C GLN A 43 20.25 -9.18 -5.60
N GLN A 44 20.82 -9.62 -6.74
CA GLN A 44 21.37 -8.70 -7.75
C GLN A 44 20.36 -8.36 -8.86
N GLU A 45 19.40 -9.25 -9.11
CA GLU A 45 18.46 -9.17 -10.22
C GLU A 45 17.34 -8.16 -9.95
N ASP A 46 16.97 -7.90 -8.69
CA ASP A 46 15.72 -7.21 -8.34
C ASP A 46 15.87 -5.84 -7.65
N ARG A 47 16.92 -5.08 -8.00
CA ARG A 47 17.12 -3.71 -7.48
C ARG A 47 15.91 -2.78 -7.74
N GLY A 48 15.26 -2.92 -8.90
CA GLY A 48 14.05 -2.17 -9.24
C GLY A 48 12.85 -2.55 -8.35
N VAL A 49 12.67 -3.85 -8.08
CA VAL A 49 11.59 -4.35 -7.23
C VAL A 49 11.74 -3.85 -5.78
N ILE A 50 12.95 -3.97 -5.22
CA ILE A 50 13.24 -3.50 -3.86
C ILE A 50 12.99 -1.99 -3.73
N ALA A 51 13.36 -1.21 -4.75
CA ALA A 51 13.13 0.24 -4.75
C ALA A 51 11.64 0.58 -4.77
N VAL A 52 10.87 -0.05 -5.66
CA VAL A 52 9.41 0.13 -5.72
C VAL A 52 8.74 -0.29 -4.42
N GLN A 53 9.13 -1.45 -3.85
CA GLN A 53 8.56 -1.94 -2.60
C GLN A 53 8.80 -0.96 -1.44
N ARG A 54 10.00 -0.37 -1.36
CA ARG A 54 10.33 0.63 -0.35
C ARG A 54 9.47 1.90 -0.50
N GLU A 55 9.37 2.43 -1.71
CA GLU A 55 8.59 3.65 -1.95
C GLU A 55 7.08 3.43 -1.83
N PHE A 56 6.58 2.25 -2.18
CA PHE A 56 5.19 1.86 -1.92
C PHE A 56 4.93 1.74 -0.43
N THR A 57 5.86 1.15 0.34
CA THR A 57 5.74 1.09 1.79
C THR A 57 5.62 2.49 2.39
N ALA A 58 6.50 3.41 1.99
CA ALA A 58 6.45 4.81 2.43
C ALA A 58 5.15 5.52 2.00
N LEU A 59 4.66 5.26 0.78
CA LEU A 59 3.39 5.80 0.30
C LEU A 59 2.22 5.31 1.18
N THR A 60 2.26 4.06 1.63
CA THR A 60 1.16 3.44 2.40
C THR A 60 1.10 3.81 3.87
N GLU A 61 2.11 4.47 4.43
CA GLU A 61 2.15 4.84 5.86
C GLU A 61 0.96 5.71 6.29
N ASN A 62 0.40 6.48 5.36
CA ASN A 62 -0.74 7.38 5.60
C ASN A 62 -2.05 6.88 4.95
N LEU A 63 -2.07 5.65 4.47
CA LEU A 63 -3.21 5.07 3.75
C LEU A 63 -4.03 4.11 4.61
N GLY A 64 -5.24 3.80 4.16
CA GLY A 64 -6.07 2.78 4.78
C GLY A 64 -5.53 1.36 4.55
N VAL A 65 -5.86 0.42 5.44
CA VAL A 65 -5.39 -0.98 5.39
C VAL A 65 -5.65 -1.66 4.04
N GLY A 66 -6.80 -1.37 3.41
CA GLY A 66 -7.12 -1.92 2.08
C GLY A 66 -6.18 -1.44 0.98
N GLN A 67 -5.83 -0.15 0.99
CA GLN A 67 -4.88 0.45 0.03
C GLN A 67 -3.47 -0.07 0.26
N GLN A 68 -3.07 -0.16 1.53
CA GLN A 68 -1.78 -0.73 1.92
C GLN A 68 -1.63 -2.17 1.43
N LYS A 69 -2.63 -3.02 1.68
CA LYS A 69 -2.60 -4.42 1.24
C LYS A 69 -2.51 -4.52 -0.29
N LEU A 70 -3.25 -3.69 -1.02
CA LEU A 70 -3.23 -3.71 -2.48
C LEU A 70 -1.85 -3.31 -3.02
N LEU A 71 -1.28 -2.21 -2.55
CA LEU A 71 0.04 -1.76 -2.98
C LEU A 71 1.14 -2.74 -2.57
N ASN A 72 1.07 -3.33 -1.38
CA ASN A 72 2.02 -4.37 -0.95
C ASN A 72 1.95 -5.61 -1.86
N ASN A 73 0.75 -6.04 -2.24
CA ASN A 73 0.57 -7.15 -3.19
C ASN A 73 1.10 -6.79 -4.58
N ALA A 74 0.86 -5.56 -5.04
CA ALA A 74 1.36 -5.07 -6.32
C ALA A 74 2.90 -5.02 -6.35
N ALA A 75 3.55 -4.74 -5.23
CA ALA A 75 5.01 -4.70 -5.10
C ALA A 75 5.66 -6.04 -4.70
N ALA A 76 4.92 -7.16 -4.71
CA ALA A 76 5.44 -8.45 -4.24
C ALA A 76 6.47 -9.08 -5.19
N SER A 77 6.42 -8.75 -6.48
CA SER A 77 7.34 -9.24 -7.50
C SER A 77 7.38 -8.30 -8.69
N ARG A 78 8.40 -8.44 -9.55
CA ARG A 78 8.49 -7.71 -10.82
C ARG A 78 7.24 -7.88 -11.68
N SER A 79 6.74 -9.11 -11.83
CA SER A 79 5.55 -9.39 -12.63
C SER A 79 4.31 -8.66 -12.11
N SER A 80 4.07 -8.69 -10.79
CA SER A 80 2.96 -7.97 -10.16
C SER A 80 3.06 -6.46 -10.35
N ILE A 81 4.28 -5.89 -10.30
CA ILE A 81 4.50 -4.46 -10.52
C ILE A 81 4.15 -4.08 -11.97
N LEU A 82 4.60 -4.88 -12.94
CA LEU A 82 4.33 -4.63 -14.35
C LEU A 82 2.85 -4.83 -14.70
N GLU A 83 2.19 -5.82 -14.11
CA GLU A 83 0.74 -6.02 -14.23
C GLU A 83 -0.02 -4.82 -13.67
N TYR A 84 0.30 -4.39 -12.44
CA TYR A 84 -0.29 -3.19 -11.84
C TYR A 84 -0.10 -1.97 -12.74
N ARG A 85 1.09 -1.78 -13.31
CA ARG A 85 1.37 -0.69 -14.26
C ARG A 85 0.46 -0.78 -15.48
N GLN A 86 0.36 -1.95 -16.09
CA GLN A 86 -0.45 -2.12 -17.29
C GLN A 86 -1.92 -1.81 -16.99
N THR A 87 -2.47 -2.37 -15.92
CA THR A 87 -3.87 -2.24 -15.54
C THR A 87 -4.22 -0.80 -15.11
N TYR A 88 -3.44 -0.21 -14.20
CA TYR A 88 -3.85 1.04 -13.55
C TYR A 88 -3.12 2.28 -14.06
N CYS A 89 -1.95 2.14 -14.67
CA CYS A 89 -1.18 3.29 -15.15
C CYS A 89 -1.32 3.48 -16.66
N VAL A 90 -1.36 2.39 -17.44
CA VAL A 90 -1.49 2.44 -18.90
C VAL A 90 -2.95 2.35 -19.34
N ASN A 91 -3.65 1.30 -18.94
CA ASN A 91 -5.07 1.10 -19.28
C ASN A 91 -5.99 2.05 -18.50
N GLN A 92 -5.47 2.69 -17.44
CA GLN A 92 -6.22 3.59 -16.57
C GLN A 92 -7.49 2.95 -15.99
N GLU A 93 -7.44 1.65 -15.68
CA GLU A 93 -8.57 0.96 -15.10
C GLU A 93 -8.92 1.57 -13.74
N PHE A 94 -10.23 1.64 -13.45
CA PHE A 94 -10.71 2.22 -12.22
C PHE A 94 -10.51 1.24 -11.06
N ASN A 95 -9.82 1.71 -10.01
CA ASN A 95 -9.70 0.99 -8.75
C ASN A 95 -10.30 1.83 -7.62
N SER A 96 -11.44 1.41 -7.06
CA SER A 96 -12.14 2.16 -6.01
C SER A 96 -11.30 2.45 -4.76
N LEU A 97 -10.29 1.62 -4.48
CA LEU A 97 -9.40 1.80 -3.34
C LEU A 97 -8.26 2.76 -3.66
N LEU A 98 -7.73 2.77 -4.87
CA LEU A 98 -6.53 3.54 -5.21
C LEU A 98 -6.81 4.79 -6.03
N PHE A 99 -8.05 4.98 -6.47
CA PHE A 99 -8.44 6.06 -7.37
C PHE A 99 -7.96 7.43 -6.89
N GLY A 100 -7.56 8.26 -7.85
CA GLY A 100 -7.08 9.62 -7.61
C GLY A 100 -5.60 9.67 -7.28
N GLU A 101 -5.25 10.32 -6.17
CA GLU A 101 -3.86 10.69 -5.87
C GLU A 101 -2.96 9.47 -5.61
N VAL A 102 -3.49 8.41 -4.99
CA VAL A 102 -2.72 7.21 -4.66
C VAL A 102 -2.31 6.45 -5.92
N GLN A 103 -3.23 6.27 -6.87
CA GLN A 103 -2.95 5.70 -8.19
C GLN A 103 -1.91 6.53 -8.93
N GLN A 104 -2.04 7.86 -8.95
CA GLN A 104 -1.05 8.73 -9.59
C GLN A 104 0.33 8.66 -8.95
N LYS A 105 0.41 8.59 -7.61
CA LYS A 105 1.69 8.44 -6.89
C LYS A 105 2.34 7.08 -7.16
N SER A 106 1.58 6.00 -7.03
CA SER A 106 2.07 4.64 -7.30
C SER A 106 2.54 4.48 -8.74
N CYS A 107 1.81 5.01 -9.72
CA CYS A 107 2.26 5.00 -11.12
C CYS A 107 3.56 5.78 -11.35
N ARG A 108 3.72 6.95 -10.72
CA ARG A 108 4.97 7.72 -10.81
C ARG A 108 6.17 6.99 -10.21
N ILE A 109 5.97 6.31 -9.08
CA ILE A 109 7.02 5.50 -8.45
C ILE A 109 7.45 4.36 -9.39
N ILE A 110 6.51 3.65 -10.01
CA ILE A 110 6.85 2.58 -10.95
C ILE A 110 7.60 3.14 -12.15
N GLU A 111 7.13 4.25 -12.73
CA GLU A 111 7.75 4.84 -13.92
C GLU A 111 9.19 5.32 -13.63
N LYS A 112 9.45 5.84 -12.43
CA LYS A 112 10.80 6.20 -11.96
C LYS A 112 11.77 5.02 -11.97
N HIS A 113 11.27 3.81 -11.73
CA HIS A 113 12.08 2.59 -11.65
C HIS A 113 11.91 1.67 -12.86
N LEU A 114 11.23 2.13 -13.92
CA LEU A 114 10.86 1.28 -15.06
C LEU A 114 12.07 0.62 -15.75
N ASN A 115 13.13 1.39 -15.99
CA ASN A 115 14.34 0.84 -16.62
C ASN A 115 14.93 -0.30 -15.79
N GLN A 116 14.96 -0.14 -14.45
CA GLN A 116 15.47 -1.17 -13.53
C GLN A 116 14.56 -2.39 -13.43
N LEU A 117 13.28 -2.24 -13.79
CA LEU A 117 12.30 -3.33 -13.86
C LEU A 117 12.31 -4.04 -15.22
N GLN A 118 12.92 -3.45 -16.25
CA GLN A 118 12.99 -4.00 -17.61
C GLN A 118 14.38 -4.54 -17.98
N ASP A 119 15.43 -4.06 -17.31
CA ASP A 119 16.78 -4.60 -17.44
C ASP A 119 16.87 -5.97 -16.74
N ASN A 120 17.29 -7.00 -17.50
CA ASN A 120 17.68 -8.34 -17.05
C ASN A 120 19.21 -8.41 -16.96
#